data_AF-A0A5C7LAX1-F1
#
_entry.id   AF-A0A5C7LAX1-F1
#
_cell.length_a   1.000
_cell.length_b   1.000
_cell.length_c   1.000
_cell.angle_alpha   90.00
_cell.angle_beta   90.00
_cell.angle_gamma   90.00
#
_symmetry.space_group_name_H-M   'P 1'
#
loop_
_entity.id
_entity.type
_entity.pdbx_description
1 polymer ?
#
loop_
_entity_poly.entity_id
_entity_poly.type
_entity_poly.pdbx_seq_one_letter_code
_entity_poly.pdbx_strand_id
1 'polypeptide(L)'
;DIASTQKTKTIAPIRLHDLLSKRTHEDWVSIRGVGEKSAESLVQWAGDTRTEKLFERLDKVDLRILFPEVATTPGKLTGLTFVLTGELTRFTRDEAKRRIKELGGAVSASVSRKTSYVVVGTDPGSKYDKAQELGVNILDEGEFVKLINSYYVA
;
A
#
# COMPACT_ATOMS: atom_id res chain seq x y z
N ASP A 1 -2.38 3.01 -32.64
CA ASP A 1 -3.25 1.91 -32.21
C ASP A 1 -3.33 1.83 -30.69
N ILE A 2 -4.34 2.48 -30.12
CA ILE A 2 -4.63 2.46 -28.68
C ILE A 2 -5.78 1.47 -28.48
N ALA A 3 -5.43 0.20 -28.30
CA ALA A 3 -6.36 -0.82 -27.84
C ALA A 3 -5.60 -1.89 -27.05
N SER A 4 -4.89 -1.46 -26.00
CA SER A 4 -4.50 -2.38 -24.93
C SER A 4 -5.73 -2.65 -24.07
N THR A 5 -6.62 -3.50 -24.57
CA THR A 5 -7.78 -4.00 -23.82
C THR A 5 -7.28 -4.80 -22.62
N GLN A 6 -7.12 -4.12 -21.48
CA GLN A 6 -6.88 -4.76 -20.21
C GLN A 6 -8.08 -5.67 -19.90
N LYS A 7 -7.85 -6.98 -19.79
CA LYS A 7 -8.89 -7.96 -19.46
C LYS A 7 -9.29 -7.75 -17.99
N THR A 8 -10.35 -7.00 -17.72
CA THR A 8 -10.85 -6.81 -16.35
C THR A 8 -11.44 -8.13 -15.82
N LYS A 9 -10.91 -8.64 -14.71
CA LYS A 9 -11.50 -9.81 -14.04
C LYS A 9 -12.69 -9.33 -13.20
N THR A 10 -13.83 -9.99 -13.34
CA THR A 10 -15.02 -9.74 -12.51
C THR A 10 -15.16 -10.79 -11.42
N ILE A 11 -15.68 -10.39 -10.26
CA ILE A 11 -16.16 -11.33 -9.23
C ILE A 11 -17.64 -11.07 -8.93
N ALA A 12 -18.36 -12.15 -8.63
CA ALA A 12 -19.73 -12.09 -8.13
C ALA A 12 -19.73 -11.57 -6.69
N PRO A 13 -20.67 -10.69 -6.29
CA PRO A 13 -20.78 -10.18 -4.93
C PRO A 13 -20.77 -11.30 -3.88
N ILE A 14 -21.52 -12.39 -4.08
CA ILE A 14 -21.58 -13.48 -3.10
C ILE A 14 -20.24 -14.19 -2.93
N ARG A 15 -19.45 -14.32 -4.01
CA ARG A 15 -18.10 -14.88 -3.93
C ARG A 15 -17.14 -13.95 -3.19
N LEU A 16 -17.29 -12.64 -3.34
CA LEU A 16 -16.49 -11.69 -2.58
C LEU A 16 -16.82 -11.78 -1.09
N HIS A 17 -18.10 -11.87 -0.73
CA HIS A 17 -18.51 -12.07 0.67
C HIS A 17 -17.87 -13.31 1.30
N ASP A 18 -17.93 -14.46 0.61
CA ASP A 18 -17.32 -15.71 1.07
C ASP A 18 -15.80 -15.59 1.28
N LEU A 19 -15.11 -14.84 0.42
CA LEU A 19 -13.68 -14.56 0.59
C LEU A 19 -13.39 -13.67 1.80
N LEU A 20 -14.28 -12.73 2.13
CA LEU A 20 -14.11 -11.80 3.24
C LEU A 20 -14.46 -12.46 4.58
N SER A 21 -15.53 -13.25 4.62
CA SER A 21 -16.00 -13.92 5.84
C SER A 21 -15.05 -15.01 6.34
N LYS A 22 -14.25 -15.59 5.45
CA LYS A 22 -13.20 -16.58 5.78
C LYS A 22 -11.90 -15.97 6.33
N ARG A 23 -11.75 -14.64 6.30
CA ARG A 23 -10.54 -13.97 6.80
C ARG A 23 -10.57 -13.84 8.31
N THR A 24 -9.45 -14.18 8.92
CA THR A 24 -9.23 -14.02 10.35
C THR A 24 -8.82 -12.58 10.69
N HIS A 25 -8.88 -12.23 11.97
CA HIS A 25 -8.36 -10.95 12.44
C HIS A 25 -6.88 -10.76 12.09
N GLU A 26 -6.06 -11.82 12.20
CA GLU A 26 -4.65 -11.79 11.85
C GLU A 26 -4.42 -11.51 10.36
N ASP A 27 -5.24 -12.12 9.48
CA ASP A 27 -5.21 -11.82 8.04
C ASP A 27 -5.43 -10.33 7.78
N TRP A 28 -6.38 -9.71 8.49
CA TRP A 28 -6.67 -8.29 8.34
C TRP A 28 -5.56 -7.39 8.89
N VAL A 29 -5.03 -7.69 10.07
CA VAL A 29 -3.92 -6.93 10.68
C VAL A 29 -2.63 -7.04 9.86
N SER A 30 -2.47 -8.13 9.10
CA SER A 30 -1.34 -8.28 8.17
C SER A 30 -1.38 -7.23 7.04
N ILE A 31 -2.57 -6.71 6.70
CA ILE A 31 -2.73 -5.69 5.68
C ILE A 31 -2.21 -4.35 6.20
N ARG A 32 -1.20 -3.83 5.52
CA ARG A 32 -0.60 -2.54 5.86
C ARG A 32 -1.66 -1.43 5.91
N GLY A 33 -1.73 -0.74 7.03
CA GLY A 33 -2.67 0.37 7.27
C GLY A 33 -3.96 -0.05 7.97
N VAL A 34 -4.20 -1.35 8.16
CA VAL A 34 -5.28 -1.87 8.99
C VAL A 34 -4.75 -2.08 10.40
N GLY A 35 -5.34 -1.39 11.37
CA GLY A 35 -5.03 -1.58 12.80
C GLY A 35 -6.01 -2.53 13.48
N GLU A 36 -5.68 -2.93 14.71
CA GLU A 36 -6.47 -3.84 15.57
C GLU A 36 -7.98 -3.57 15.53
N LYS A 37 -8.40 -2.33 15.80
CA LYS A 37 -9.82 -1.94 15.82
C LYS A 37 -10.50 -2.07 14.46
N SER A 38 -9.78 -1.77 13.38
CA SER A 38 -10.29 -1.89 12.02
C SER A 38 -10.43 -3.36 11.63
N ALA A 39 -9.44 -4.19 11.98
CA ALA A 39 -9.49 -5.63 11.76
C ALA A 39 -10.67 -6.29 12.50
N GLU A 40 -10.87 -5.94 13.78
CA GLU A 40 -12.03 -6.41 14.55
C GLU A 40 -13.36 -6.01 13.89
N SER A 41 -13.48 -4.75 13.48
CA SER A 41 -14.68 -4.25 12.79
C SER A 41 -14.95 -4.99 11.47
N LEU A 42 -13.90 -5.32 10.72
CA LEU A 42 -14.00 -6.05 9.46
C LEU A 42 -14.45 -7.49 9.66
N VAL A 43 -13.91 -8.19 10.67
CA VAL A 43 -14.32 -9.56 11.01
C VAL A 43 -15.79 -9.57 11.44
N GLN A 44 -16.19 -8.67 12.34
CA GLN A 44 -17.57 -8.58 12.79
C GLN A 44 -18.53 -8.27 11.64
N TRP A 45 -18.18 -7.27 10.82
CA TRP A 45 -18.99 -6.88 9.66
C TRP A 45 -19.12 -8.01 8.64
N ALA A 46 -18.03 -8.72 8.31
CA ALA A 46 -18.05 -9.81 7.34
C ALA A 46 -18.78 -11.07 7.86
N GLY A 47 -18.87 -11.26 9.18
CA GLY A 47 -19.61 -12.34 9.80
C GLY A 47 -21.10 -12.04 10.09
N ASP A 48 -21.53 -10.79 9.95
CA ASP A 48 -22.91 -10.39 10.22
C ASP A 48 -23.87 -10.86 9.11
N THR A 49 -24.97 -11.51 9.49
CA THR A 49 -26.07 -11.91 8.60
C THR A 49 -26.62 -10.74 7.78
N ARG A 50 -26.57 -9.51 8.28
CA ARG A 50 -26.96 -8.32 7.53
C ARG A 50 -26.06 -8.09 6.30
N THR A 51 -24.76 -8.32 6.45
CA THR A 51 -23.78 -8.18 5.39
C THR A 51 -23.97 -9.27 4.34
N GLU A 52 -24.15 -10.52 4.77
CA GLU A 52 -24.46 -11.64 3.88
C GLU A 52 -25.69 -11.33 3.01
N LYS A 53 -26.81 -10.93 3.64
CA LYS A 53 -28.05 -10.56 2.93
C LYS A 53 -27.86 -9.38 1.96
N LEU A 54 -26.96 -8.45 2.26
CA LEU A 54 -26.62 -7.37 1.33
C LEU A 54 -25.96 -7.94 0.08
N PHE A 55 -24.94 -8.78 0.23
CA PHE A 55 -24.24 -9.39 -0.89
C PHE A 55 -25.14 -10.32 -1.72
N GLU A 56 -26.04 -11.08 -1.09
CA GLU A 56 -27.06 -11.87 -1.79
C GLU A 56 -27.99 -10.99 -2.65
N ARG A 57 -28.42 -9.83 -2.14
CA ARG A 57 -29.27 -8.90 -2.90
C ARG A 57 -28.55 -8.30 -4.10
N LEU A 58 -27.26 -7.98 -3.94
CA LEU A 58 -26.42 -7.48 -5.04
C LEU A 58 -26.20 -8.57 -6.10
N ASP A 59 -26.03 -9.82 -5.67
CA ASP A 59 -25.86 -10.96 -6.58
C ASP A 59 -27.15 -11.24 -7.38
N LYS A 60 -28.32 -11.14 -6.75
CA LYS A 60 -29.64 -11.33 -7.38
C LYS A 60 -29.94 -10.35 -8.52
N VAL A 61 -29.29 -9.19 -8.53
CA VAL A 61 -29.42 -8.20 -9.62
C VAL A 61 -28.30 -8.30 -10.67
N ASP A 62 -27.53 -9.40 -10.65
CA ASP A 62 -26.39 -9.69 -11.53
C ASP A 62 -25.32 -8.58 -11.56
N LEU A 63 -25.12 -7.91 -10.42
CA LEU A 63 -24.05 -6.93 -10.28
C LEU A 63 -22.69 -7.64 -10.33
N ARG A 64 -21.74 -7.10 -11.10
CA ARG A 64 -20.37 -7.61 -11.18
C ARG A 64 -19.37 -6.60 -10.66
N ILE A 65 -18.52 -7.03 -9.74
CA ILE A 65 -17.47 -6.19 -9.17
C ILE A 65 -16.22 -6.34 -10.04
N LEU A 66 -15.73 -5.21 -10.56
CA LEU A 66 -14.52 -5.14 -11.37
C LEU A 66 -13.30 -5.16 -10.45
N PHE A 67 -12.43 -6.17 -10.62
CA PHE A 67 -11.12 -6.20 -10.02
C PHE A 67 -10.11 -5.69 -11.05
N PRO A 68 -9.50 -4.51 -10.83
CA PRO A 68 -8.41 -4.07 -11.67
C PRO A 68 -7.25 -5.07 -11.53
N GLU A 69 -6.63 -5.45 -12.65
CA GLU A 69 -5.34 -6.13 -12.58
C GLU A 69 -4.34 -5.13 -11.97
N VAL A 70 -4.03 -5.33 -10.68
CA VAL A 70 -2.84 -4.74 -10.09
C VAL A 70 -1.69 -5.37 -10.84
N ALA A 71 -0.86 -4.57 -11.52
CA ALA A 71 0.33 -5.07 -12.21
C ALA A 71 1.15 -5.92 -11.22
N THR A 72 1.10 -7.24 -11.39
CA THR A 72 1.66 -8.22 -10.45
C THR A 72 3.16 -8.40 -10.62
N THR A 73 3.81 -7.62 -11.47
CA THR A 73 5.28 -7.56 -11.50
C THR A 73 5.73 -6.91 -10.20
N PRO A 74 6.42 -7.64 -9.29
CA PRO A 74 6.99 -7.02 -8.11
C PRO A 74 7.94 -5.93 -8.59
N GLY A 75 7.59 -4.67 -8.36
CA GLY A 75 8.51 -3.58 -8.61
C GLY A 75 9.71 -3.68 -7.66
N LYS A 76 10.80 -2.98 -8.00
CA LYS A 76 12.07 -3.00 -7.25
C LYS A 76 11.92 -2.71 -5.76
N LEU A 77 10.83 -2.04 -5.36
CA LEU A 77 10.57 -1.64 -3.97
C LEU A 77 9.47 -2.45 -3.29
N THR A 78 9.03 -3.57 -3.87
CA THR A 78 7.96 -4.39 -3.30
C THR A 78 8.29 -4.82 -1.87
N GLY A 79 7.34 -4.61 -0.94
CA GLY A 79 7.50 -4.93 0.48
C GLY A 79 8.26 -3.88 1.29
N LEU A 80 8.84 -2.86 0.65
CA LEU A 80 9.58 -1.81 1.33
C LEU A 80 8.66 -0.65 1.78
N THR A 81 8.93 -0.15 2.98
CA THR A 81 8.22 0.99 3.58
C THR A 81 9.12 2.21 3.68
N PHE A 82 8.69 3.32 3.08
CA PHE A 82 9.42 4.59 3.07
C PHE A 82 8.74 5.64 3.95
N VAL A 83 9.52 6.47 4.63
CA VAL A 83 9.04 7.73 5.24
C VAL A 83 9.82 8.87 4.60
N LEU A 84 9.12 9.91 4.15
CA LEU A 84 9.74 11.11 3.58
C LEU A 84 9.76 12.22 4.63
N THR A 85 10.93 12.77 4.94
CA THR A 85 11.08 13.88 5.90
C THR A 85 12.01 14.97 5.40
N GLY A 86 11.83 16.18 5.93
CA GLY A 86 12.47 17.39 5.41
C GLY A 86 11.85 17.89 4.11
N GLU A 87 12.47 18.93 3.56
CA GLU A 87 12.18 19.50 2.26
C GLU A 87 13.04 18.79 1.19
N LEU A 88 12.36 18.17 0.22
CA LEU A 88 13.03 17.46 -0.87
C LEU A 88 13.31 18.45 -2.01
N THR A 89 14.57 18.51 -2.42
CA THR A 89 15.09 19.43 -3.44
C THR A 89 15.04 18.84 -4.85
N ARG A 90 15.20 17.52 -4.98
CA ARG A 90 15.18 16.81 -6.27
C ARG A 90 13.79 16.36 -6.69
N PHE A 91 12.87 16.22 -5.73
CA PHE A 91 11.51 15.77 -5.99
C PHE A 91 10.51 16.60 -5.18
N THR A 92 9.31 16.79 -5.73
CA THR A 92 8.18 17.12 -4.85
C THR A 92 7.83 15.90 -4.00
N ARG A 93 7.30 16.13 -2.79
CA ARG A 93 6.90 15.04 -1.88
C ARG A 93 5.89 14.09 -2.53
N ASP A 94 5.00 14.60 -3.37
CA ASP A 94 4.01 13.79 -4.07
C ASP A 94 4.59 13.03 -5.26
N GLU A 95 5.58 13.59 -5.96
CA GLU A 95 6.33 12.84 -6.96
C GLU A 95 7.10 11.68 -6.35
N ALA A 96 7.82 11.91 -5.24
CA ALA A 96 8.54 10.85 -4.53
C ALA A 96 7.58 9.74 -4.07
N LYS A 97 6.41 10.09 -3.51
CA LYS A 97 5.36 9.12 -3.16
C LYS A 97 4.89 8.31 -4.36
N ARG A 98 4.67 8.98 -5.49
CA ARG A 98 4.18 8.34 -6.72
C ARG A 98 5.20 7.33 -7.24
N ARG A 99 6.48 7.73 -7.37
CA ARG A 99 7.59 6.85 -7.78
C ARG A 99 7.72 5.62 -6.89
N ILE A 100 7.62 5.80 -5.56
CA ILE A 100 7.68 4.70 -4.60
C ILE A 100 6.55 3.70 -4.84
N LYS A 101 5.32 4.21 -5.03
CA LYS A 101 4.14 3.38 -5.31
C LYS A 101 4.20 2.68 -6.66
N GLU A 102 4.66 3.36 -7.71
CA GLU A 102 4.85 2.79 -9.05
C GLU A 102 5.84 1.62 -9.04
N LEU A 103 6.85 1.67 -8.18
CA LEU A 103 7.83 0.62 -8.00
C LEU A 103 7.42 -0.43 -6.94
N GLY A 104 6.16 -0.44 -6.49
CA GLY A 104 5.62 -1.43 -5.56
C GLY A 104 5.95 -1.19 -4.07
N GLY A 105 6.65 -0.11 -3.75
CA GLY A 105 6.90 0.32 -2.38
C GLY A 105 5.72 1.09 -1.81
N ALA A 106 5.72 1.34 -0.50
CA ALA A 106 4.66 2.14 0.11
C ALA A 106 5.18 3.16 1.11
N VAL A 107 4.50 4.31 1.17
CA VAL A 107 4.89 5.46 1.99
C VAL A 107 4.08 5.51 3.29
N SER A 108 4.75 5.78 4.40
CA SER A 108 4.17 6.03 5.73
C SER A 108 4.41 7.48 6.14
N ALA A 109 3.49 8.03 6.94
CA ALA A 109 3.66 9.36 7.54
C ALA A 109 4.54 9.34 8.80
N SER A 110 4.64 8.18 9.46
CA SER A 110 5.35 7.98 10.71
C SER A 110 6.47 6.93 10.58
N VAL A 111 7.56 7.16 11.33
CA VAL A 111 8.66 6.22 11.48
C VAL A 111 8.28 5.19 12.56
N SER A 112 8.45 3.92 12.22
CA SER A 112 8.22 2.76 13.07
C SER A 112 9.26 1.67 12.79
N ARG A 113 9.37 0.64 13.64
CA ARG A 113 10.24 -0.52 13.40
C ARG A 113 9.95 -1.28 12.10
N LYS A 114 8.75 -1.11 11.52
CA LYS A 114 8.37 -1.70 10.22
C LYS A 114 8.82 -0.83 9.03
N THR A 115 9.44 0.32 9.29
CA THR A 115 9.93 1.23 8.24
C THR A 115 11.23 0.66 7.69
N SER A 116 11.31 0.54 6.37
CA SER A 116 12.51 0.04 5.69
C SER A 116 13.52 1.15 5.48
N TYR A 117 13.04 2.33 5.06
CA TYR A 117 13.87 3.49 4.75
C TYR A 117 13.22 4.81 5.16
N VAL A 118 14.04 5.77 5.60
CA VAL A 118 13.65 7.18 5.77
C VAL A 118 14.44 8.01 4.77
N VAL A 119 13.75 8.66 3.83
CA VAL A 119 14.37 9.59 2.87
C VAL A 119 14.38 10.97 3.48
N VAL A 120 15.56 11.56 3.53
CA VAL A 120 15.88 12.79 4.26
C VAL A 120 16.24 13.87 3.26
N GLY A 121 15.43 14.93 3.24
CA GLY A 121 15.73 16.18 2.57
C GLY A 121 16.39 17.19 3.51
N THR A 122 16.42 18.46 3.11
CA THR A 122 16.90 19.54 3.96
C THR A 122 15.99 19.73 5.17
N ASP A 123 16.59 19.98 6.34
CA ASP A 123 15.90 20.16 7.62
C ASP A 123 14.89 19.04 8.01
N PRO A 124 15.37 17.81 8.24
CA PRO A 124 14.52 16.62 8.33
C PRO A 124 13.74 16.47 9.65
N GLY A 125 14.00 17.31 10.64
CA GLY A 125 13.26 17.40 11.90
C GLY A 125 13.11 16.08 12.66
N SER A 126 12.07 15.99 13.49
CA SER A 126 11.85 14.92 14.48
C SER A 126 11.69 13.49 13.94
N LYS A 127 11.52 13.31 12.62
CA LYS A 127 11.47 11.97 12.01
C LYS A 127 12.85 11.40 11.75
N TYR A 128 13.87 12.25 11.57
CA TYR A 128 15.26 11.82 11.46
C TYR A 128 15.75 11.24 12.78
N ASP A 129 15.53 11.97 13.87
CA ASP A 129 15.91 11.53 15.22
C ASP A 129 15.25 10.19 15.56
N LYS A 130 13.96 10.08 15.29
CA LYS A 130 13.20 8.83 15.49
C LYS A 130 13.69 7.67 14.62
N ALA A 131 14.20 7.95 13.42
CA ALA A 131 14.78 6.92 12.55
C ALA A 131 16.10 6.41 13.12
N GLN A 132 16.95 7.30 13.64
CA GLN A 132 18.18 6.94 14.33
C GLN A 132 17.91 6.10 15.57
N GLU A 133 16.99 6.52 16.44
CA GLU A 133 16.62 5.78 17.66
C GLU A 133 16.15 4.36 17.37
N LEU A 134 15.39 4.18 16.28
CA LEU A 134 14.84 2.89 15.90
C LEU A 134 15.78 2.05 15.01
N GLY A 135 16.97 2.57 14.66
CA GLY A 135 17.93 1.90 13.79
C GLY A 135 17.40 1.66 12.37
N VAL A 136 16.51 2.52 11.88
CA VAL A 136 15.96 2.42 10.52
C VAL A 136 16.97 2.99 9.52
N ASN A 137 17.09 2.38 8.35
CA ASN A 137 18.00 2.87 7.31
C ASN A 137 17.60 4.28 6.86
N ILE A 138 18.55 5.20 6.87
CA ILE A 138 18.36 6.59 6.45
C ILE A 138 19.00 6.76 5.08
N LEU A 139 18.27 7.35 4.14
CA LEU A 139 18.74 7.65 2.80
C LEU A 139 18.69 9.16 2.54
N ASP A 140 19.71 9.69 1.90
CA ASP A 140 19.62 11.01 1.28
C ASP A 140 18.85 10.95 -0.06
N GLU A 141 18.55 12.11 -0.65
CA GLU A 141 17.85 12.17 -1.94
C GLU A 141 18.64 11.54 -3.09
N GLY A 142 19.98 11.58 -3.06
CA GLY A 142 20.83 10.97 -4.07
C GLY A 142 20.80 9.44 -4.00
N GLU A 143 20.86 8.88 -2.81
CA GLU A 143 20.71 7.45 -2.53
C GLU A 143 19.30 6.97 -2.89
N PHE A 144 18.28 7.76 -2.58
CA PHE A 144 16.92 7.49 -3.01
C PHE A 144 16.80 7.44 -4.54
N VAL A 145 17.43 8.37 -5.27
CA VAL A 145 17.49 8.34 -6.75
C VAL A 145 18.13 7.05 -7.25
N LYS A 146 19.28 6.64 -6.70
CA LYS A 146 19.96 5.39 -7.08
C LYS A 146 19.11 4.16 -6.78
N LEU A 147 18.32 4.21 -5.71
CA LEU A 147 17.42 3.12 -5.35
C LEU A 147 16.26 3.01 -6.34
N ILE A 148 15.68 4.13 -6.79
CA ILE A 148 14.51 4.11 -7.69
C ILE A 148 14.85 4.05 -9.18
N ASN A 149 16.04 4.48 -9.60
CA ASN A 149 16.51 4.41 -10.99
C ASN A 149 17.58 3.32 -11.13
N SER A 150 17.40 2.36 -12.05
CA SER A 150 18.45 1.35 -12.36
C SER A 150 19.52 1.86 -13.31
N TYR A 151 19.33 3.04 -13.93
CA TYR A 151 20.27 3.68 -14.84
C TYR A 151 20.65 5.06 -14.29
N TYR A 152 21.71 5.13 -13.50
CA TYR A 152 22.44 6.39 -13.32
C TYR A 152 23.91 6.06 -13.59
N VAL A 153 24.35 6.34 -14.82
CA VAL A 153 25.78 6.43 -15.14
C VAL A 153 26.24 7.78 -14.60
N ALA A 154 27.40 7.76 -13.94
CA ALA A 154 28.04 8.89 -13.27
C ALA A 154 28.12 10.15 -14.14
#